data_AF-A0A7V9S0I0-F1
#
_entry.id   AF-A0A7V9S0I0-F1
#
_cell.length_a   1.000
_cell.length_b   1.000
_cell.length_c   1.000
_cell.angle_alpha   90.00
_cell.angle_beta   90.00
_cell.angle_gamma   90.00
#
_symmetry.space_group_name_H-M   'P 1'
#
loop_
_entity.id
_entity.type
_entity.pdbx_description
1 polymer ?
#
loop_
_entity_poly.entity_id
_entity_poly.type
_entity_poly.pdbx_seq_one_letter_code
_entity_poly.pdbx_strand_id
1 'polypeptide(L)' 'QGRVLPIGGLKQKVLAAHAAGLTDVILPERNRGDIDDVPEHVREEMRFHPVMTVGEVLELALEPKSVALTI' A
#
# COMPACT_ATOMS: atom_id res chain seq x y z
N GLN A 1 -16.15 11.84 5.05
CA GLN A 1 -15.87 10.49 5.59
C GLN A 1 -14.66 9.98 4.85
N GLY A 2 -13.50 9.83 5.49
CA GLY A 2 -12.23 9.49 4.83
C GLY A 2 -12.20 8.06 4.27
N ARG A 3 -13.11 7.73 3.36
CA ARG A 3 -13.21 6.45 2.67
C ARG A 3 -12.22 6.43 1.51
N VAL A 4 -11.50 5.33 1.38
CA VAL A 4 -10.60 5.09 0.24
C VAL A 4 -11.43 4.56 -0.93
N LEU A 5 -11.28 5.20 -2.09
CA LEU A 5 -12.04 4.89 -3.30
C LEU A 5 -11.23 3.97 -4.21
N PRO A 6 -11.90 3.11 -5.01
CA PRO A 6 -11.20 2.24 -5.93
C PRO A 6 -10.47 3.04 -7.00
N ILE A 7 -9.35 2.49 -7.45
CA ILE A 7 -8.51 3.08 -8.50
C ILE A 7 -8.49 2.19 -9.73
N GLY A 8 -8.22 2.80 -10.89
CA GLY A 8 -7.84 2.08 -12.09
C GLY A 8 -6.33 1.84 -12.17
N GLY A 9 -5.96 0.82 -12.92
CA GLY A 9 -4.57 0.54 -13.30
C GLY A 9 -3.67 0.14 -12.14
N LEU A 10 -4.15 -0.73 -11.23
CA LEU A 10 -3.35 -1.21 -10.10
C LEU A 10 -2.07 -1.89 -10.59
N LYS A 11 -2.19 -2.80 -11.55
CA LYS A 11 -1.05 -3.54 -12.13
C LYS A 11 0.10 -2.64 -12.56
N GLN A 12 -0.17 -1.58 -13.33
CA GLN A 12 0.86 -0.69 -13.84
C GLN A 12 1.55 0.09 -12.70
N LYS A 13 0.78 0.48 -11.68
CA LYS A 13 1.31 1.18 -10.50
C LYS A 13 2.20 0.28 -9.65
N VAL A 14 1.80 -0.98 -9.45
CA VAL A 14 2.58 -1.96 -8.69
C VAL A 14 3.88 -2.29 -9.42
N LEU A 15 3.84 -2.52 -10.74
CA LEU A 15 5.04 -2.76 -11.55
C LEU A 15 6.01 -1.56 -11.51
N ALA A 16 5.48 -0.33 -11.56
CA ALA A 16 6.32 0.86 -11.44
C ALA A 16 6.95 0.99 -10.04
N ALA A 17 6.20 0.65 -8.99
CA ALA A 17 6.71 0.64 -7.62
C ALA A 17 7.80 -0.41 -7.42
N HIS A 18 7.60 -1.62 -7.92
CA HIS A 18 8.60 -2.70 -7.93
C HIS A 18 9.87 -2.29 -8.67
N ALA A 19 9.74 -1.71 -9.88
CA ALA A 19 10.86 -1.22 -10.65
C ALA A 19 11.63 -0.07 -9.95
N ALA A 20 10.98 0.67 -9.05
CA ALA A 20 11.60 1.68 -8.20
C ALA A 20 12.22 1.11 -6.92
N GLY A 21 12.16 -0.22 -6.70
CA GLY A 21 12.67 -0.89 -5.51
C GLY A 21 11.79 -0.70 -4.27
N LEU A 22 10.54 -0.28 -4.44
CA LEU A 22 9.59 -0.16 -3.32
C LEU A 22 9.05 -1.54 -2.96
N THR A 23 8.98 -1.82 -1.66
CA THR A 23 8.54 -3.13 -1.13
C THR A 23 7.11 -3.12 -0.63
N ASP A 24 6.55 -1.95 -0.29
CA ASP A 24 5.26 -1.85 0.38
C ASP A 24 4.27 -1.03 -0.46
N VAL A 25 3.07 -1.57 -0.65
CA VAL A 25 1.99 -0.97 -1.44
C VAL A 25 0.71 -0.90 -0.62
N ILE A 26 0.26 0.31 -0.32
CA ILE A 26 -1.05 0.55 0.30
C ILE A 26 -2.07 0.78 -0.82
N LEU A 27 -3.19 0.05 -0.81
CA LEU A 27 -4.21 0.11 -1.85
C LEU A 27 -5.63 0.01 -1.29
N PRO A 28 -6.66 0.42 -2.06
CA PRO A 28 -8.05 0.26 -1.63
C PRO A 28 -8.43 -1.23 -1.50
N GLU A 29 -9.16 -1.61 -0.44
CA GLU A 29 -9.67 -2.99 -0.26
C GLU A 29 -10.49 -3.46 -1.47
N ARG A 30 -11.21 -2.54 -2.11
CA ARG A 30 -12.03 -2.84 -3.30
C ARG A 30 -11.19 -3.24 -4.52
N ASN A 31 -9.89 -2.98 -4.53
CA ASN A 31 -8.96 -3.38 -5.59
C ASN A 31 -8.19 -4.67 -5.22
N ARG A 32 -8.52 -5.35 -4.12
CA ARG A 32 -7.80 -6.57 -3.69
C ARG A 32 -7.80 -7.66 -4.76
N GLY A 33 -8.88 -7.80 -5.53
CA GLY A 33 -8.94 -8.78 -6.63
C GLY A 33 -7.99 -8.45 -7.79
N ASP A 34 -7.68 -7.17 -8.01
CA ASP A 34 -6.77 -6.74 -9.08
C ASP A 34 -5.31 -7.09 -8.77
N ILE A 35 -5.00 -7.50 -7.53
CA ILE A 35 -3.67 -8.01 -7.16
C ILE A 35 -3.36 -9.27 -7.97
N ASP A 36 -4.34 -10.11 -8.28
CA ASP A 36 -4.13 -11.35 -9.03
C ASP A 36 -3.65 -11.12 -10.48
N ASP A 37 -3.86 -9.91 -11.02
CA ASP A 37 -3.34 -9.51 -12.33
C ASP A 37 -1.84 -9.14 -12.32
N VAL A 38 -1.26 -8.98 -11.13
CA VAL A 38 0.16 -8.70 -10.91
C VAL A 38 0.95 -10.01 -11.04
N PRO A 39 2.08 -10.03 -11.79
CA PRO A 39 2.93 -11.21 -11.89
C PRO A 39 3.34 -11.77 -10.52
N GLU A 40 3.38 -13.09 -10.39
CA GLU A 40 3.69 -13.81 -9.15
C GLU A 40 5.01 -13.36 -8.51
N HIS A 41 6.10 -13.27 -9.29
CA HIS A 41 7.39 -12.81 -8.80
C HIS A 41 7.33 -11.41 -8.13
N VAL A 42 6.53 -10.49 -8.68
CA VAL A 42 6.34 -9.16 -8.07
C VAL A 42 5.49 -9.26 -6.81
N ARG A 43 4.49 -10.15 -6.81
CA ARG A 43 3.65 -10.35 -5.63
C ARG A 43 4.40 -10.96 -4.45
N GLU A 44 5.39 -11.81 -4.72
CA GLU A 44 6.24 -12.42 -3.69
C GLU A 44 7.25 -11.43 -3.10
N GLU A 45 7.71 -10.47 -3.90
CA GLU A 45 8.69 -9.46 -3.48
C GLU A 45 8.07 -8.23 -2.83
N MET A 46 6.74 -8.07 -2.89
CA MET A 46 6.02 -6.90 -2.37
C MET A 46 5.00 -7.25 -1.30
N ARG A 47 4.77 -6.31 -0.38
CA ARG A 47 3.75 -6.36 0.67
C ARG A 47 2.58 -5.48 0.29
N PHE A 48 1.41 -6.09 0.17
CA PHE A 48 0.17 -5.38 -0.11
C PHE A 48 -0.61 -5.12 1.16
N HIS A 49 -1.05 -3.88 1.34
CA HIS A 49 -1.84 -3.42 2.48
C HIS A 49 -3.19 -2.87 1.98
N PRO A 50 -4.21 -3.73 1.83
CA PRO A 50 -5.56 -3.33 1.51
C PRO A 50 -6.20 -2.53 2.65
N VAL A 51 -6.78 -1.36 2.36
CA VAL A 51 -7.39 -0.46 3.36
C VAL A 51 -8.75 0.07 2.92
N MET A 52 -9.62 0.40 3.88
CA MET A 52 -10.94 0.99 3.61
C MET A 52 -11.00 2.49 3.90
N THR A 53 -10.12 2.98 4.77
CA THR A 53 -10.16 4.34 5.32
C THR A 53 -8.79 5.01 5.31
N VAL A 54 -8.80 6.34 5.30
CA VAL A 54 -7.58 7.16 5.40
C VAL A 54 -6.89 6.96 6.76
N GLY A 55 -7.62 6.62 7.82
CA GLY A 55 -7.03 6.33 9.13
C GLY A 55 -6.02 5.19 9.07
N GLU A 56 -6.41 4.08 8.43
CA GLU A 56 -5.54 2.91 8.22
C GLU A 56 -4.29 3.28 7.39
N VAL A 57 -4.45 4.14 6.38
CA VAL A 57 -3.30 4.64 5.59
C VAL A 57 -2.31 5.38 6.49
N LEU A 58 -2.80 6.26 7.36
CA LEU A 58 -1.95 7.06 8.24
C LEU A 58 -1.22 6.19 9.26
N GLU A 59 -1.88 5.16 9.80
CA GLU A 59 -1.26 4.21 10.73
C GLU A 59 -0.15 3.39 10.08
N LEU A 60 -0.29 3.03 8.81
CA LEU A 60 0.72 2.28 8.06
C LEU A 60 1.86 3.14 7.54
N ALA A 61 1.58 4.39 7.16
CA ALA A 61 2.53 5.25 6.46
C ALA A 61 3.33 6.18 7.38
N LEU A 62 2.85 6.43 8.61
CA LEU A 62 3.53 7.34 9.54
C LEU A 62 4.26 6.55 10.63
N GLU A 63 5.50 6.94 10.89
CA GLU A 63 6.21 6.46 12.06
C GLU A 63 5.50 6.96 13.34
N PRO A 64 5.48 6.15 14.41
CA PRO A 64 4.98 6.62 15.70
C PRO A 64 5.76 7.85 16.12
N LYS A 65 5.06 8.83 16.69
CA LYS A 65 5.68 10.08 17.15
C LYS A 65 6.82 9.72 18.10
N SER A 66 8.05 9.94 17.65
CA SER A 66 9.23 9.74 18.47
C SER A 66 9.07 10.58 19.73
N VAL A 67 8.92 9.91 20.88
CA VAL A 67 9.09 10.55 22.17
C VAL A 67 10.59 10.78 22.26
N ALA A 68 11.05 11.97 21.90
CA ALA A 68 12.42 12.37 22.13
C ALA A 68 12.75 12.05 23.59
N LEU A 69 13.65 11.09 23.79
CA LEU A 69 14.20 10.74 25.09
C LEU A 69 14.69 12.04 25.73
N THR A 70 13.92 12.52 26.71
CA THR A 70 14.38 13.57 27.60
C THR A 70 15.36 12.88 28.55
N ILE A 71 16.64 12.98 28.23
CA ILE A 71 17.75 12.73 29.15
C ILE A 71 18.28 14.08 29.58
#